data_AF-I1YEQ5-F1
#
_entry.id   AF-I1YEQ5-F1
#
_cell.length_a   1.000
_cell.length_b   1.000
_cell.length_c   1.000
_cell.angle_alpha   90.00
_cell.angle_beta   90.00
_cell.angle_gamma   90.00
#
_symmetry.space_group_name_H-M   'P 1'
#
loop_
_entity.id
_entity.type
_entity.pdbx_description
1 polymer ?
#
loop_
_entity_poly.entity_id
_entity_poly.type
_entity_poly.pdbx_seq_one_letter_code
_entity_poly.pdbx_strand_id
1 'polypeptide(L)' 'MYLLVEDDFSVVPETLLNAFEPAPEKVMTLRLSSDRPLAREDVDQVMQQLQEQGFYLQMPPSAMSLLEKERATNAAAS' A
#
# COMPACT_ATOMS: atom_id res chain seq x y z
N MET A 1 3.91 -0.38 4.27
CA MET A 1 4.80 -0.55 3.10
C MET A 1 4.80 -2.02 2.71
N TYR A 2 4.92 -2.33 1.42
CA TYR A 2 5.18 -3.68 0.92
C TYR A 2 6.57 -3.76 0.34
N LEU A 3 7.22 -4.91 0.50
CA LEU A 3 8.51 -5.24 -0.08
C LEU A 3 8.34 -6.48 -0.96
N LEU A 4 9.03 -6.50 -2.11
CA LEU A 4 9.02 -7.66 -3.00
C LEU A 4 9.78 -8.85 -2.39
N VAL A 5 10.90 -8.54 -1.74
CA VAL A 5 11.71 -9.49 -0.97
C VAL A 5 11.53 -9.19 0.51
N GLU A 6 11.32 -10.24 1.30
CA GLU A 6 11.14 -10.12 2.74
C GLU A 6 12.37 -9.48 3.40
N ASP A 7 12.12 -8.46 4.24
CA ASP A 7 13.11 -7.69 5.01
C ASP A 7 14.23 -7.03 4.18
N ASP A 8 14.08 -6.92 2.86
CA ASP A 8 15.02 -6.20 2.01
C ASP A 8 14.75 -4.70 2.03
N PHE A 9 15.17 -4.03 3.10
CA PHE A 9 15.07 -2.57 3.22
C PHE A 9 16.13 -1.83 2.39
N SER A 10 17.07 -2.54 1.74
CA SER A 10 18.14 -1.91 0.95
C SER A 10 17.62 -1.19 -0.31
N VAL A 11 16.45 -1.61 -0.80
CA VAL A 11 15.76 -1.00 -1.94
C VAL A 11 14.97 0.26 -1.57
N VAL A 12 14.84 0.56 -0.28
CA VAL A 12 14.06 1.70 0.21
C VAL A 12 14.96 2.92 0.40
N PRO A 13 14.63 4.09 -0.19
CA PRO A 13 15.35 5.33 0.05
C PRO A 13 15.47 5.67 1.53
N GLU A 14 16.65 6.13 1.96
CA GLU A 14 16.94 6.50 3.36
C GLU A 14 15.94 7.53 3.90
N THR A 15 15.57 8.51 3.07
CA THR A 15 14.57 9.53 3.43
C THR A 15 13.20 8.95 3.79
N LEU A 16 12.81 7.84 3.15
CA LEU A 16 11.58 7.13 3.48
C LEU A 16 11.76 6.26 4.72
N LEU A 17 12.88 5.56 4.86
CA LEU A 17 13.17 4.76 6.07
C LEU A 17 13.13 5.62 7.32
N ASN A 18 13.70 6.83 7.27
CA ASN A 18 13.68 7.79 8.38
C ASN A 18 12.26 8.23 8.77
N ALA A 19 11.31 8.21 7.83
CA ALA A 19 9.89 8.50 8.11
C ALA A 19 9.17 7.33 8.80
N PHE A 20 9.72 6.12 8.73
CA PHE A 20 9.23 4.91 9.38
C PHE A 20 10.07 4.54 10.60
N GLU A 21 10.63 5.50 11.31
CA GLU A 21 11.30 5.26 12.59
C GLU A 21 10.30 5.21 13.76
N PRO A 22 10.42 4.25 14.69
CA PRO A 22 11.33 3.10 14.67
C PRO A 22 10.94 2.09 13.58
N ALA A 23 11.94 1.33 13.10
CA ALA A 23 11.81 0.45 11.92
C ALA A 23 10.50 -0.35 11.89
N PRO A 24 9.84 -0.44 10.73
CA PRO A 24 8.52 -1.05 10.63
C PRO A 24 8.60 -2.55 10.91
N GLU A 25 7.64 -3.06 11.68
CA GLU A 25 7.51 -4.49 11.95
C GLU A 25 6.76 -5.21 10.81
N LYS A 26 7.17 -6.44 10.51
CA LYS A 26 6.46 -7.30 9.56
C LYS A 26 5.09 -7.68 10.13
N VAL A 27 4.02 -7.23 9.46
CA VAL A 27 2.63 -7.52 9.86
C VAL A 27 1.98 -8.67 9.09
N MET A 28 2.33 -8.86 7.80
CA MET A 28 1.75 -9.92 6.97
C MET A 28 2.57 -10.18 5.71
N THR A 29 2.38 -11.36 5.11
CA THR A 29 2.80 -11.68 3.74
C THR A 29 1.55 -11.78 2.86
N LEU A 30 1.58 -11.16 1.68
CA LEU A 30 0.42 -11.08 0.78
C LEU A 30 0.77 -11.64 -0.60
N ARG A 31 -0.11 -12.49 -1.14
CA ARG A 31 -0.06 -12.87 -2.56
C ARG A 31 -0.89 -11.87 -3.36
N LEU A 32 -0.24 -11.15 -4.27
CA LEU A 32 -0.88 -10.22 -5.19
C LEU A 32 -1.28 -10.94 -6.48
N SER A 33 -2.40 -10.53 -7.06
CA SER A 33 -2.91 -11.01 -8.34
C SER A 33 -4.02 -10.07 -8.82
N SER A 34 -4.12 -9.84 -10.12
CA SER A 34 -5.14 -8.97 -10.72
C SER A 34 -6.58 -9.45 -10.47
N ASP A 35 -6.76 -10.75 -10.20
CA ASP A 35 -8.06 -11.32 -9.84
C ASP A 35 -8.49 -11.04 -8.38
N ARG A 36 -7.57 -10.51 -7.55
CA ARG A 36 -7.80 -10.19 -6.15
C ARG A 36 -7.43 -8.73 -5.87
N PRO A 37 -8.37 -7.79 -6.03
CA PRO A 37 -8.10 -6.38 -5.81
C PRO A 37 -7.81 -6.08 -4.34
N LEU A 38 -6.98 -5.05 -4.11
CA LEU A 38 -6.74 -4.51 -2.78
C LEU A 38 -7.87 -3.53 -2.41
N ALA A 39 -8.17 -3.42 -1.12
CA ALA A 39 -9.27 -2.58 -0.65
C ALA A 39 -9.03 -1.07 -0.84
N ARG A 40 -7.76 -0.65 -0.91
CA ARG A 40 -7.37 0.77 -0.88
C ARG A 40 -6.53 1.22 -2.07
N GLU A 41 -5.87 0.28 -2.74
CA GLU A 41 -4.87 0.52 -3.76
C GLU A 41 -5.23 -0.25 -5.03
N ASP A 42 -4.74 0.19 -6.18
CA ASP A 42 -4.81 -0.58 -7.41
C ASP A 42 -3.76 -1.71 -7.37
N VAL A 43 -4.21 -2.97 -7.46
CA VAL A 43 -3.33 -4.13 -7.35
C VAL A 43 -2.32 -4.20 -8.49
N ASP A 44 -2.69 -3.77 -9.70
CA ASP A 44 -1.81 -3.82 -10.87
C ASP A 44 -0.71 -2.77 -10.75
N GLN A 45 -1.06 -1.56 -10.28
CA GLN A 45 -0.08 -0.52 -9.99
C GLN A 45 0.90 -0.94 -8.88
N VAL A 46 0.40 -1.59 -7.83
CA VAL A 46 1.24 -2.11 -6.73
C VAL A 46 2.21 -3.17 -7.25
N MET A 47 1.73 -4.13 -8.04
CA MET A 47 2.59 -5.16 -8.63
C MET A 47 3.65 -4.57 -9.55
N GLN A 48 3.28 -3.59 -10.38
CA GLN A 48 4.23 -2.91 -11.26
C GLN A 48 5.34 -2.22 -10.47
N GLN A 49 4.99 -1.39 -9.48
CA GLN A 49 6.00 -0.68 -8.69
C GLN A 49 6.90 -1.64 -7.91
N LEU A 50 6.33 -2.70 -7.33
CA LEU A 50 7.14 -3.73 -6.66
C LEU A 50 8.16 -4.37 -7.59
N GLN A 51 7.82 -4.60 -8.86
CA GLN A 51 8.75 -5.14 -9.86
C GLN A 51 9.82 -4.12 -10.30
N GLU A 52 9.44 -2.85 -10.43
CA GLU A 52 10.34 -1.80 -10.93
C GLU A 52 11.35 -1.33 -9.87
N GLN A 53 10.92 -1.17 -8.61
CA GLN A 53 11.74 -0.55 -7.56
C GLN A 53 11.89 -1.39 -6.28
N GLY A 54 11.23 -2.55 -6.17
CA GLY A 54 11.36 -3.46 -5.03
C GLY A 54 10.48 -3.16 -3.81
N PHE A 55 9.81 -2.00 -3.76
CA PHE A 55 8.91 -1.62 -2.66
C PHE A 55 7.68 -0.83 -3.13
N TYR A 56 6.62 -0.82 -2.33
CA TYR A 56 5.43 0.03 -2.50
C TYR A 56 5.03 0.72 -1.19
N LEU A 57 4.76 2.02 -1.26
CA LEU A 57 4.36 2.82 -0.12
C LEU A 57 2.83 3.01 -0.09
N GLN A 58 2.19 2.47 0.95
CA GLN A 58 0.79 2.77 1.23
C GLN A 58 0.67 4.03 2.08
N MET A 59 -0.05 5.01 1.57
CA MET A 59 -0.38 6.21 2.33
C MET A 59 -1.75 6.04 3.01
N PRO A 60 -1.90 6.49 4.27
CA PRO A 60 -3.21 6.50 4.90
C PRO A 60 -4.16 7.39 4.07
N PRO A 61 -5.42 6.98 3.88
CA PRO A 61 -6.39 7.81 3.20
C PRO A 61 -6.57 9.13 3.96
N SER A 62 -6.63 10.24 3.22
CA SER A 62 -6.93 11.54 3.81
C SER A 62 -8.37 11.54 4.35
N ALA A 63 -8.65 12.35 5.37
CA ALA A 63 -10.00 12.47 5.95
C ALA A 63 -11.04 12.83 4.87
N MET A 64 -10.67 13.67 3.91
CA MET A 64 -11.52 14.02 2.76
C MET A 64 -11.84 12.79 1.90
N SER A 65 -10.82 12.00 1.52
CA SER A 65 -11.02 10.82 0.69
C SER A 65 -11.86 9.73 1.38
N LEU A 66 -11.79 9.64 2.71
CA LEU A 66 -12.59 8.69 3.48
C LEU A 66 -14.07 9.10 3.47
N LEU A 67 -14.36 10.38 3.74
CA LEU A 67 -15.72 10.92 3.72
C LEU A 67 -16.38 10.77 2.33
N GLU A 68 -15.62 10.97 1.25
CA GLU A 68 -16.11 10.75 -0.11
C GLU A 68 -16.43 9.27 -0.38
N LYS A 69 -15.56 8.34 0.05
CA LYS A 69 -15.83 6.90 -0.03
C LYS A 69 -17.06 6.49 0.77
N GLU A 70 -17.22 7.00 1.99
CA GLU A 70 -18.40 6.73 2.83
C GLU A 70 -19.70 7.23 2.18
N ARG A 71 -19.68 8.44 1.61
CA ARG A 71 -20.82 9.00 0.89
C ARG A 71 -21.17 8.19 -0.35
N ALA A 72 -20.17 7.78 -1.14
CA ALA A 72 -20.38 6.94 -2.32
C ALA A 72 -20.97 5.57 -1.95
N THR A 73 -20.50 4.98 -0.86
CA THR A 73 -20.98 3.68 -0.38
C THR A 73 -22.44 3.75 0.09
N ASN A 74 -22.80 4.81 0.84
CA ASN A 74 -24.18 5.00 1.32
C ASN A 74 -25.17 5.32 0.17
N ALA A 75 -24.71 6.03 -0.85
CA ALA A 75 -25.52 6.34 -2.03
C ALA A 75 -25.77 5.10 -2.91
N ALA A 76 -24.82 4.17 -3.01
CA ALA A 76 -24.97 2.94 -3.80
C ALA A 76 -25.84 1.87 -3.13
N ALA A 77 -26.11 2.01 -1.82
CA ALA A 77 -26.93 1.09 -1.03
C ALA A 77 -28.41 1.53 -0.89
N SER A 78 -28.82 2.62 -1.54
CA SER A 78 -30.18 3.19 -1.55
C SER A 78 -30.80 3.13 -2.95
#